data_AF-A0A316WRW7-F1
#
_entry.id   AF-A0A316WRW7-F1
#
_cell.length_a   1.000
_cell.length_b   1.000
_cell.length_c   1.000
_cell.angle_alpha   90.00
_cell.angle_beta   90.00
_cell.angle_gamma   90.00
#
_symmetry.space_group_name_H-M   'P 1'
#
loop_
_entity.id
_entity.type
_entity.pdbx_description
1 polymer ?
#
loop_
_entity_poly.entity_id
_entity_poly.type
_entity_poly.pdbx_seq_one_letter_code
_entity_poly.pdbx_strand_id
1 'polypeptide(L)'
;MEEDIHSHNREKYESLSEDDFFNRTEYSLLLEYALTDGYKEYSKQDTKSNNGLITTVTSVVQGFFVDDNRTRAIISDVANLQLIPEKISNQIQNLILIDHIYEGYEYLLVKSRDKIFTFNIQLYFSIKELVRLMDLYVSCKIEKFLTNKDGTLLVLDTGQTKFLISGMLTTETQEIERAVLTSKLEEAKPFFEFKAIKKVDWSKLKDNKGDYFEKLTETLLPLEPNLTDIKSIGKTNASDRGRDFLVVEKSFDTFGNPFEKKWLVQCKFSEKSISPKTIPDWVNRTVEHQADGYWLITNNDLTPDLFDQLNDVPKNKHYKFETRMWQRNTFDIKLATRPEVFVTGLYFD
;
A
#
# COMPACT_ATOMS: atom_id res chain seq x y z
N MET A 1 40.89 62.27 16.07
CA MET A 1 40.18 62.11 17.35
C MET A 1 38.80 61.61 16.99
N GLU A 2 38.70 60.30 16.87
CA GLU A 2 38.32 59.37 17.97
C GLU A 2 36.78 59.37 18.06
N GLU A 3 36.13 58.28 17.62
CA GLU A 3 35.60 57.20 18.50
C GLU A 3 34.35 57.70 19.26
N ASP A 4 33.22 57.01 19.43
CA ASP A 4 32.90 55.60 19.26
C ASP A 4 31.36 55.38 19.28
N ILE A 5 30.89 54.43 18.47
CA ILE A 5 30.05 53.26 18.80
C ILE A 5 29.00 53.38 19.93
N HIS A 6 27.72 53.20 19.57
CA HIS A 6 26.89 52.06 20.05
C HIS A 6 25.55 51.97 19.32
N SER A 7 25.45 51.03 18.35
CA SER A 7 24.20 50.48 17.86
C SER A 7 23.75 49.33 18.76
N HIS A 8 22.50 49.37 19.21
CA HIS A 8 21.84 48.25 19.90
C HIS A 8 21.02 47.46 18.89
N ASN A 9 21.41 46.19 18.73
CA ASN A 9 20.67 45.14 18.03
C ASN A 9 19.29 44.90 18.70
N ARG A 10 18.24 44.92 17.89
CA ARG A 10 17.04 44.10 18.11
C ARG A 10 16.82 43.26 16.86
N GLU A 11 17.25 42.01 16.95
CA GLU A 11 16.90 40.96 15.99
C GLU A 11 15.39 40.78 15.98
N LYS A 12 14.79 41.04 14.83
CA LYS A 12 13.43 40.63 14.50
C LYS A 12 13.59 39.30 13.76
N TYR A 13 13.29 38.20 14.44
CA TYR A 13 13.13 36.90 13.79
C TYR A 13 11.91 37.01 12.86
N GLU A 14 12.16 37.24 11.58
CA GLU A 14 11.18 36.99 10.52
C GLU A 14 11.20 35.49 10.22
N SER A 15 10.06 34.84 10.46
CA SER A 15 9.79 33.48 10.04
C SER A 15 9.84 33.42 8.52
N LEU A 16 10.88 32.78 7.97
CA LEU A 16 10.93 32.38 6.58
C LEU A 16 9.77 31.40 6.32
N SER A 17 8.78 31.83 5.55
CA SER A 17 7.72 30.96 5.05
C SER A 17 8.30 29.94 4.06
N GLU A 18 7.80 28.71 4.10
CA GLU A 18 8.13 27.62 3.15
C GLU A 18 7.95 27.98 1.67
N ASP A 19 7.31 29.12 1.36
CA ASP A 19 7.12 29.66 0.02
C ASP A 19 8.39 30.27 -0.63
N ASP A 20 9.48 30.47 0.10
CA ASP A 20 10.71 31.10 -0.44
C ASP A 20 11.74 30.10 -1.01
N PHE A 21 11.44 28.78 -0.96
CA PHE A 21 12.35 27.74 -1.49
C PHE A 21 12.25 27.57 -3.02
N PHE A 22 11.20 28.08 -3.67
CA PHE A 22 11.00 27.98 -5.12
C PHE A 22 11.06 29.35 -5.79
N ASN A 23 12.28 29.84 -5.98
CA ASN A 23 12.52 31.11 -6.66
C ASN A 23 12.04 31.03 -8.11
N ARG A 24 11.08 31.90 -8.49
CA ARG A 24 10.44 31.96 -9.83
C ARG A 24 11.43 32.09 -11.00
N THR A 25 12.67 32.46 -10.74
CA THR A 25 13.76 32.61 -11.71
C THR A 25 14.27 31.29 -12.29
N GLU A 26 14.39 30.22 -11.50
CA GLU A 26 14.85 28.91 -12.00
C GLU A 26 13.82 28.30 -12.96
N TYR A 27 12.53 28.53 -12.69
CA TYR A 27 11.43 28.03 -13.50
C TYR A 27 11.33 28.76 -14.85
N SER A 28 11.50 30.09 -14.87
CA SER A 28 11.57 30.86 -16.11
C SER A 28 12.79 30.49 -16.95
N LEU A 29 13.92 30.17 -16.31
CA LEU A 29 15.12 29.68 -16.97
C LEU A 29 14.89 28.32 -17.60
N LEU A 30 14.32 27.34 -16.88
CA LEU A 30 13.97 26.02 -17.44
C LEU A 30 13.04 26.11 -18.66
N LEU A 31 12.07 27.03 -18.64
CA LEU A 31 11.14 27.26 -19.74
C LEU A 31 11.83 27.94 -20.95
N GLU A 32 12.66 28.95 -20.71
CA GLU A 32 13.44 29.67 -21.74
C GLU A 32 14.54 28.78 -22.34
N TYR A 33 15.14 27.89 -21.53
CA TYR A 33 16.16 26.93 -21.95
C TYR A 33 15.58 25.74 -22.72
N ALA A 34 14.42 25.24 -22.34
CA ALA A 34 13.72 24.24 -23.14
C ALA A 34 13.44 24.76 -24.56
N LEU A 35 13.32 26.07 -24.75
CA LEU A 35 12.99 26.71 -26.02
C LEU A 35 14.20 27.10 -26.88
N THR A 36 15.44 27.02 -26.38
CA THR A 36 16.66 27.36 -27.12
C THR A 36 17.40 26.11 -27.57
N ASP A 37 17.71 25.98 -28.87
CA ASP A 37 18.45 24.83 -29.42
C ASP A 37 19.88 24.83 -28.87
N GLY A 38 20.18 23.91 -27.95
CA GLY A 38 21.53 23.71 -27.43
C GLY A 38 21.59 22.65 -26.33
N TYR A 39 22.35 21.59 -26.56
CA TYR A 39 22.76 20.64 -25.51
C TYR A 39 23.64 21.37 -24.49
N LYS A 40 23.33 21.27 -23.19
CA LYS A 40 24.20 21.75 -22.12
C LYS A 40 24.21 20.76 -20.95
N GLU A 41 25.41 20.26 -20.64
CA GLU A 41 25.69 19.36 -19.53
C GLU A 41 26.02 20.16 -18.28
N TYR A 42 25.34 19.85 -17.16
CA TYR A 42 25.75 20.36 -15.85
C TYR A 42 26.38 19.23 -15.05
N SER A 43 27.68 19.33 -14.81
CA SER A 43 28.42 18.33 -14.03
C SER A 43 28.96 18.92 -12.73
N LYS A 44 29.01 18.07 -11.71
CA LYS A 44 29.65 18.32 -10.42
C LYS A 44 30.86 17.41 -10.33
N GLN A 45 32.04 17.99 -10.13
CA GLN A 45 33.26 17.21 -9.91
C GLN A 45 33.54 17.13 -8.40
N ASP A 46 33.51 15.92 -7.86
CA ASP A 46 33.95 15.65 -6.50
C ASP A 46 35.32 14.98 -6.56
N THR A 47 36.34 15.65 -6.02
CA THR A 47 37.71 15.13 -5.96
C THR A 47 38.01 14.63 -4.55
N LYS A 48 38.36 13.35 -4.43
CA LYS A 48 38.80 12.75 -3.16
C LYS A 48 40.25 12.31 -3.29
N SER A 49 41.07 12.69 -2.31
CA SER A 49 42.43 12.18 -2.16
C SER A 49 42.41 11.09 -1.10
N ASN A 50 42.82 9.88 -1.47
CA ASN A 50 42.97 8.78 -0.53
C ASN A 50 44.33 8.10 -0.77
N ASN A 51 45.21 8.13 0.24
CA ASN A 51 46.58 7.59 0.16
C ASN A 51 47.41 8.12 -1.03
N GLY A 52 47.25 9.40 -1.38
CA GLY A 52 47.99 10.03 -2.47
C GLY A 52 47.43 9.75 -3.87
N LEU A 53 46.41 8.89 -4.00
CA LEU A 53 45.64 8.75 -5.23
C LEU A 53 44.49 9.78 -5.25
N ILE A 54 44.50 10.63 -6.27
CA ILE A 54 43.43 11.59 -6.54
C ILE A 54 42.39 10.87 -7.41
N THR A 55 41.19 10.69 -6.88
CA THR A 55 40.03 10.21 -7.65
C THR A 55 39.08 11.38 -7.86
N THR A 56 38.91 11.80 -9.11
CA THR A 56 37.90 12.78 -9.50
C THR A 56 36.69 12.04 -10.05
N VAL A 57 35.55 12.20 -9.39
CA VAL A 57 34.25 11.69 -9.84
C VAL A 57 33.48 12.87 -10.42
N THR A 58 33.20 12.81 -11.72
CA THR A 58 32.32 13.77 -12.40
C THR A 58 30.90 13.20 -12.42
N SER A 59 29.98 13.81 -11.68
CA SER A 59 28.57 13.45 -11.65
C SER A 59 27.78 14.47 -12.46
N VAL A 60 27.09 14.06 -13.52
CA VAL A 60 26.18 14.97 -14.24
C VAL A 60 24.91 15.15 -13.40
N VAL A 61 24.59 16.38 -13.05
CA VAL A 61 23.48 16.76 -12.18
C VAL A 61 22.19 16.85 -12.99
N GLN A 62 22.23 17.53 -14.14
CA GLN A 62 21.12 17.67 -15.08
C GLN A 62 21.66 17.86 -16.51
N GLY A 63 21.00 17.29 -17.50
CA GLY A 63 21.38 17.42 -18.91
C GLY A 63 20.17 17.60 -19.82
N PHE A 64 20.26 18.52 -20.77
CA PHE A 64 19.28 18.68 -21.85
C PHE A 64 19.85 18.07 -23.12
N PHE A 65 19.16 17.09 -23.69
CA PHE A 65 19.52 16.43 -24.93
C PHE A 65 18.46 16.69 -26.00
N VAL A 66 18.88 16.93 -27.24
CA VAL A 66 17.98 17.05 -28.37
C VAL A 66 18.44 16.02 -29.39
N ASP A 67 17.59 15.05 -29.72
CA ASP A 67 17.91 14.04 -30.73
C ASP A 67 17.75 14.59 -32.15
N ASP A 68 18.18 13.81 -33.15
CA ASP A 68 18.09 14.18 -34.58
C ASP A 68 16.64 14.46 -35.04
N ASN A 69 15.65 13.96 -34.31
CA ASN A 69 14.22 14.18 -34.56
C ASN A 69 13.67 15.41 -33.80
N ARG A 70 14.53 16.22 -33.18
CA ARG A 70 14.20 17.35 -32.30
C ARG A 70 13.42 16.96 -31.04
N THR A 71 13.46 15.69 -30.64
CA THR A 71 12.90 15.29 -29.36
C THR A 71 13.78 15.81 -28.25
N ARG A 72 13.21 16.61 -27.35
CA ARG A 72 13.92 17.14 -26.18
C ARG A 72 13.89 16.09 -25.07
N ALA A 73 15.05 15.72 -24.54
CA ALA A 73 15.19 14.82 -23.42
C ALA A 73 15.79 15.57 -22.22
N ILE A 74 15.12 15.49 -21.07
CA ILE A 74 15.60 16.05 -19.81
C ILE A 74 16.09 14.90 -18.95
N ILE A 75 17.39 14.90 -18.66
CA ILE A 75 18.03 13.90 -17.81
C ILE A 75 18.14 14.52 -16.42
N SER A 76 17.55 13.84 -15.45
CA SER A 76 17.71 14.18 -14.06
C SER A 76 18.33 13.00 -13.34
N ASP A 77 19.42 13.26 -12.62
CA ASP A 77 20.26 12.28 -11.91
C ASP A 77 21.05 11.32 -12.82
N VAL A 78 22.36 11.57 -12.94
CA VAL A 78 23.30 10.71 -13.67
C VAL A 78 24.42 10.22 -12.75
N ALA A 79 24.08 9.81 -11.52
CA ALA A 79 25.00 8.95 -10.76
C ALA A 79 25.31 7.63 -11.50
N ASN A 80 24.59 7.32 -12.58
CA ASN A 80 24.78 6.13 -13.42
C ASN A 80 25.59 6.42 -14.69
N LEU A 81 26.85 5.97 -14.73
CA LEU A 81 27.77 6.04 -15.88
C LEU A 81 27.24 5.34 -17.16
N GLN A 82 26.14 4.59 -17.08
CA GLN A 82 25.49 4.02 -18.26
C GLN A 82 24.60 5.02 -19.00
N LEU A 83 24.26 6.17 -18.41
CA LEU A 83 23.43 7.22 -18.99
C LEU A 83 24.25 8.41 -19.51
N ILE A 84 25.50 8.16 -19.91
CA ILE A 84 26.32 9.15 -20.61
C ILE A 84 25.64 9.49 -21.96
N PRO A 85 25.64 10.76 -22.42
CA PRO A 85 24.93 11.21 -23.63
C PRO A 85 25.11 10.32 -24.87
N GLU A 86 26.33 9.82 -25.11
CA GLU A 86 26.64 8.92 -26.23
C GLU A 86 25.87 7.58 -26.17
N LYS A 87 25.54 7.10 -24.96
CA LYS A 87 24.78 5.86 -24.72
C LYS A 87 23.27 6.08 -24.70
N ILE A 88 22.82 7.28 -24.29
CA ILE A 88 21.40 7.62 -24.21
C ILE A 88 20.70 7.45 -25.56
N SER A 89 21.33 7.90 -26.65
CA SER A 89 20.77 7.74 -28.01
C SER A 89 20.46 6.26 -28.32
N ASN A 90 21.38 5.35 -27.99
CA ASN A 90 21.19 3.91 -28.18
C ASN A 90 20.14 3.31 -27.23
N GLN A 91 20.04 3.81 -26.01
CA GLN A 91 19.09 3.32 -25.01
C GLN A 91 17.66 3.73 -25.34
N ILE A 92 17.45 4.94 -25.87
CA ILE A 92 16.13 5.44 -26.28
C ILE A 92 15.60 4.69 -27.51
N GLN A 93 16.47 4.14 -28.36
CA GLN A 93 16.04 3.36 -29.53
C GLN A 93 15.34 2.03 -29.17
N ASN A 94 15.60 1.48 -27.98
CA ASN A 94 15.14 0.13 -27.59
C ASN A 94 14.18 0.15 -26.39
N LEU A 95 13.29 1.14 -26.36
CA LEU A 95 12.31 1.29 -25.30
C LEU A 95 11.14 0.29 -25.42
N ILE A 96 10.68 -0.20 -24.28
CA ILE A 96 9.51 -1.06 -24.12
C ILE A 96 8.47 -0.37 -23.24
N LEU A 97 7.19 -0.70 -23.47
CA LEU A 97 6.09 -0.15 -22.68
C LEU A 97 6.13 -0.67 -21.24
N ILE A 98 5.79 0.20 -20.30
CA ILE A 98 5.56 -0.14 -18.90
C ILE A 98 4.11 -0.60 -18.74
N ASP A 99 3.92 -1.74 -18.09
CA ASP A 99 2.58 -2.29 -17.81
C ASP A 99 1.98 -1.69 -16.54
N HIS A 100 2.83 -1.44 -15.53
CA HIS A 100 2.38 -0.89 -14.25
C HIS A 100 3.45 -0.10 -13.53
N ILE A 101 3.03 0.90 -12.75
CA ILE A 101 3.88 1.70 -11.87
C ILE A 101 3.31 1.61 -10.46
N TYR A 102 4.14 1.22 -9.51
CA TYR A 102 3.83 1.20 -8.08
C TYR A 102 4.62 2.31 -7.39
N GLU A 103 3.90 3.27 -6.83
CA GLU A 103 4.47 4.39 -6.07
C GLU A 103 4.64 3.96 -4.60
N GLY A 104 5.89 3.72 -4.17
CA GLY A 104 6.24 3.37 -2.79
C GLY A 104 6.53 4.59 -1.90
N TYR A 105 7.14 4.37 -0.72
CA TYR A 105 7.59 5.48 0.13
C TYR A 105 8.98 5.99 -0.27
N GLU A 106 9.94 5.07 -0.48
CA GLU A 106 11.33 5.41 -0.83
C GLU A 106 11.65 5.14 -2.31
N TYR A 107 10.88 4.27 -2.95
CA TYR A 107 11.19 3.76 -4.29
C TYR A 107 9.97 3.73 -5.20
N LEU A 108 10.23 3.90 -6.50
CA LEU A 108 9.26 3.66 -7.56
C LEU A 108 9.53 2.29 -8.16
N LEU A 109 8.53 1.41 -8.18
CA LEU A 109 8.65 0.11 -8.84
C LEU A 109 7.89 0.15 -10.17
N VAL A 110 8.52 -0.36 -11.21
CA VAL A 110 8.01 -0.29 -12.58
C VAL A 110 7.98 -1.69 -13.16
N LYS A 111 6.80 -2.20 -13.47
CA LYS A 111 6.64 -3.51 -14.10
C LYS A 111 6.60 -3.39 -15.61
N SER A 112 7.42 -4.16 -16.30
CA SER A 112 7.33 -4.39 -17.74
C SER A 112 7.52 -5.88 -18.02
N ARG A 113 6.48 -6.51 -18.57
CA ARG A 113 6.36 -7.95 -18.76
C ARG A 113 6.57 -8.68 -17.42
N ASP A 114 7.49 -9.63 -17.39
CA ASP A 114 7.82 -10.44 -16.21
C ASP A 114 8.95 -9.83 -15.36
N LYS A 115 9.26 -8.55 -15.53
CA LYS A 115 10.32 -7.84 -14.80
C LYS A 115 9.79 -6.62 -14.06
N ILE A 116 10.38 -6.33 -12.89
CA ILE A 116 10.04 -5.18 -12.03
C ILE A 116 11.30 -4.36 -11.80
N PHE A 117 11.40 -3.13 -12.25
CA PHE A 117 12.58 -2.29 -12.09
C PHE A 117 12.38 -1.27 -10.97
N THR A 118 13.46 -0.71 -10.44
CA THR A 118 13.43 0.22 -9.31
C THR A 118 14.05 1.56 -9.70
N PHE A 119 13.34 2.65 -9.39
CA PHE A 119 13.74 4.02 -9.69
C PHE A 119 13.57 4.94 -8.48
N ASN A 120 14.23 6.10 -8.51
CA ASN A 120 14.10 7.14 -7.49
C ASN A 120 12.70 7.77 -7.55
N ILE A 121 11.91 7.60 -6.49
CA ILE A 121 10.54 8.10 -6.44
C ILE A 121 10.45 9.62 -6.30
N GLN A 122 11.39 10.24 -5.57
CA GLN A 122 11.41 11.69 -5.39
C GLN A 122 11.59 12.37 -6.76
N LEU A 123 12.50 11.84 -7.56
CA LEU A 123 12.74 12.37 -8.89
C LEU A 123 11.53 12.19 -9.83
N TYR A 124 10.88 11.04 -9.77
CA TYR A 124 9.65 10.79 -10.51
C TYR A 124 8.55 11.80 -10.13
N PHE A 125 8.37 12.12 -8.84
CA PHE A 125 7.42 13.15 -8.41
C PHE A 125 7.81 14.55 -8.88
N SER A 126 9.09 14.93 -8.81
CA SER A 126 9.57 16.21 -9.33
C SER A 126 9.26 16.36 -10.82
N ILE A 127 9.45 15.32 -11.62
CA ILE A 127 9.13 15.34 -13.05
C ILE A 127 7.62 15.41 -13.29
N LYS A 128 6.80 14.64 -12.55
CA LYS A 128 5.33 14.72 -12.67
C LYS A 128 4.81 16.12 -12.36
N GLU A 129 5.35 16.74 -11.32
CA GLU A 129 4.97 18.10 -10.95
C GLU A 129 5.41 19.12 -12.03
N LEU A 130 6.62 18.97 -12.57
CA LEU A 130 7.07 19.78 -13.69
C LEU A 130 6.16 19.63 -14.91
N VAL A 131 5.80 18.40 -15.30
CA VAL A 131 4.86 18.17 -16.42
C VAL A 131 3.49 18.75 -16.12
N ARG A 132 2.97 18.58 -14.89
CA ARG A 132 1.69 19.17 -14.45
C ARG A 132 1.70 20.68 -14.62
N LEU A 133 2.79 21.34 -14.22
CA LEU A 133 2.95 22.77 -14.38
C LEU A 133 3.08 23.16 -15.85
N MET A 134 3.81 22.39 -16.67
CA MET A 134 3.87 22.61 -18.14
C MET A 134 2.50 22.46 -18.81
N ASP A 135 1.66 21.52 -18.37
CA ASP A 135 0.30 21.32 -18.89
C ASP A 135 -0.54 22.60 -18.82
N LEU A 136 -0.37 23.37 -17.73
CA LEU A 136 -1.09 24.64 -17.52
C LEU A 136 -0.79 25.71 -18.57
N TYR A 137 0.38 25.64 -19.22
CA TYR A 137 0.83 26.67 -20.17
C TYR A 137 0.85 26.20 -21.62
N VAL A 138 1.19 24.93 -21.86
CA VAL A 138 1.45 24.41 -23.21
C VAL A 138 0.76 23.07 -23.51
N SER A 139 -0.20 22.64 -22.68
CA SER A 139 -0.95 21.38 -22.88
C SER A 139 -0.05 20.15 -23.02
N CYS A 140 0.95 20.04 -22.16
CA CYS A 140 1.91 18.94 -22.08
C CYS A 140 1.43 17.88 -21.07
N LYS A 141 1.15 16.65 -21.52
CA LYS A 141 0.76 15.53 -20.66
C LYS A 141 1.67 14.35 -20.89
N ILE A 142 1.88 13.53 -19.86
CA ILE A 142 2.56 12.25 -20.02
C ILE A 142 1.63 11.33 -20.81
N GLU A 143 2.03 10.95 -22.01
CA GLU A 143 1.29 10.04 -22.87
C GLU A 143 1.65 8.58 -22.56
N LYS A 144 2.94 8.32 -22.31
CA LYS A 144 3.47 6.96 -22.15
C LYS A 144 4.58 6.91 -21.11
N PHE A 145 4.65 5.77 -20.46
CA PHE A 145 5.79 5.37 -19.63
C PHE A 145 6.53 4.25 -20.35
N LEU A 146 7.84 4.43 -20.53
CA LEU A 146 8.69 3.48 -21.21
C LEU A 146 9.92 3.15 -20.37
N THR A 147 10.55 2.01 -20.61
CA THR A 147 11.83 1.63 -20.00
C THR A 147 12.68 0.85 -21.00
N ASN A 148 13.98 0.69 -20.76
CA ASN A 148 14.82 -0.22 -21.53
C ASN A 148 14.81 -1.64 -20.93
N LYS A 149 15.29 -2.63 -21.70
CA LYS A 149 15.19 -4.07 -21.34
C LYS A 149 15.93 -4.45 -20.04
N ASP A 150 16.95 -3.69 -19.71
CA ASP A 150 17.83 -3.80 -18.55
C ASP A 150 17.35 -2.95 -17.36
N GLY A 151 16.33 -2.09 -17.54
CA GLY A 151 15.76 -1.28 -16.46
C GLY A 151 16.69 -0.19 -15.94
N THR A 152 17.71 0.18 -16.72
CA THR A 152 18.64 1.25 -16.37
C THR A 152 18.06 2.64 -16.69
N LEU A 153 16.93 2.70 -17.39
CA LEU A 153 16.29 3.94 -17.81
C LEU A 153 14.77 3.86 -17.70
N LEU A 154 14.15 4.84 -17.05
CA LEU A 154 12.72 5.12 -17.08
C LEU A 154 12.48 6.40 -17.89
N VAL A 155 11.51 6.35 -18.80
CA VAL A 155 11.17 7.43 -19.72
C VAL A 155 9.71 7.82 -19.54
N LEU A 156 9.47 9.10 -19.25
CA LEU A 156 8.14 9.71 -19.25
C LEU A 156 8.02 10.50 -20.57
N ASP A 157 7.22 9.98 -21.49
CA ASP A 157 7.09 10.52 -22.85
C ASP A 157 5.82 11.37 -22.94
N THR A 158 5.97 12.64 -23.31
CA THR A 158 4.87 13.60 -23.52
C THR A 158 4.52 13.81 -24.99
N GLY A 159 5.08 12.99 -25.89
CA GLY A 159 4.97 13.13 -27.35
C GLY A 159 5.94 14.17 -27.91
N GLN A 160 6.18 15.27 -27.19
CA GLN A 160 7.11 16.34 -27.57
C GLN A 160 8.43 16.30 -26.78
N THR A 161 8.37 15.85 -25.53
CA THR A 161 9.51 15.84 -24.61
C THR A 161 9.57 14.49 -23.88
N LYS A 162 10.78 13.98 -23.68
CA LYS A 162 11.05 12.76 -22.92
C LYS A 162 11.79 13.11 -21.63
N PHE A 163 11.24 12.75 -20.48
CA PHE A 163 11.97 12.90 -19.21
C PHE A 163 12.60 11.57 -18.84
N LEU A 164 13.89 11.60 -18.51
CA LEU A 164 14.71 10.43 -18.29
C LEU A 164 15.10 10.34 -16.82
N ILE A 165 14.83 9.18 -16.21
CA ILE A 165 15.16 8.84 -14.83
C ILE A 165 16.10 7.64 -14.84
N SER A 166 17.25 7.76 -14.17
CA SER A 166 18.16 6.64 -14.01
C SER A 166 17.57 5.52 -13.16
N GLY A 167 17.70 4.28 -13.65
CA GLY A 167 17.54 3.10 -12.82
C GLY A 167 18.60 3.07 -11.72
N MET A 168 18.23 2.59 -10.54
CA MET A 168 19.18 2.38 -9.46
C MET A 168 20.07 1.18 -9.81
N LEU A 169 21.40 1.38 -9.84
CA LEU A 169 22.36 0.31 -10.07
C LEU A 169 22.37 -0.62 -8.86
N THR A 170 22.01 -1.89 -9.06
CA THR A 170 21.82 -2.87 -7.99
C THR A 170 23.13 -3.50 -7.55
N THR A 171 23.45 -3.35 -6.26
CA THR A 171 24.31 -4.29 -5.53
C THR A 171 23.52 -5.58 -5.23
N GLU A 172 24.21 -6.68 -4.94
CA GLU A 172 23.60 -7.98 -4.57
C GLU A 172 22.57 -7.84 -3.41
N THR A 173 22.86 -6.97 -2.45
CA THR A 173 21.97 -6.64 -1.33
C THR A 173 20.64 -6.02 -1.78
N GLN A 174 20.64 -5.23 -2.85
CA GLN A 174 19.44 -4.58 -3.38
C GLN A 174 18.60 -5.51 -4.25
N GLU A 175 19.20 -6.55 -4.86
CA GLU A 175 18.42 -7.62 -5.49
C GLU A 175 17.69 -8.48 -4.45
N ILE A 176 18.33 -8.73 -3.30
CA ILE A 176 17.69 -9.40 -2.16
C ILE A 176 16.53 -8.55 -1.64
N GLU A 177 16.73 -7.24 -1.46
CA GLU A 177 15.68 -6.32 -1.02
C GLU A 177 14.52 -6.26 -2.02
N ARG A 178 14.81 -6.17 -3.33
CA ARG A 178 13.80 -6.23 -4.39
C ARG A 178 13.03 -7.54 -4.39
N ALA A 179 13.70 -8.68 -4.16
CA ALA A 179 13.03 -9.98 -4.05
C ALA A 179 12.08 -10.01 -2.84
N VAL A 180 12.51 -9.49 -1.70
CA VAL A 180 11.68 -9.38 -0.49
C VAL A 180 10.49 -8.45 -0.71
N LEU A 181 10.71 -7.27 -1.30
CA LEU A 181 9.64 -6.31 -1.60
C LEU A 181 8.63 -6.87 -2.60
N THR A 182 9.10 -7.56 -3.64
CA THR A 182 8.22 -8.20 -4.63
C THR A 182 7.37 -9.30 -3.99
N SER A 183 7.95 -10.13 -3.11
CA SER A 183 7.19 -11.13 -2.34
C SER A 183 6.10 -10.47 -1.50
N LYS A 184 6.46 -9.42 -0.74
CA LYS A 184 5.52 -8.67 0.09
C LYS A 184 4.42 -7.98 -0.72
N LEU A 185 4.74 -7.49 -1.93
CA LEU A 185 3.76 -6.89 -2.83
C LEU A 185 2.79 -7.91 -3.41
N GLU A 186 3.26 -9.10 -3.79
CA GLU A 186 2.39 -10.19 -4.25
C GLU A 186 1.52 -10.73 -3.10
N GLU A 187 2.06 -10.83 -1.88
CA GLU A 187 1.29 -11.14 -0.67
C GLU A 187 0.24 -10.06 -0.36
N ALA A 188 0.57 -8.80 -0.60
CA ALA A 188 -0.32 -7.66 -0.35
C ALA A 188 -1.26 -7.32 -1.51
N LYS A 189 -1.12 -7.96 -2.67
CA LYS A 189 -1.94 -7.75 -3.88
C LYS A 189 -3.45 -7.82 -3.63
N PRO A 190 -3.97 -8.72 -2.75
CA PRO A 190 -5.39 -8.72 -2.36
C PRO A 190 -5.86 -7.42 -1.70
N PHE A 191 -4.96 -6.60 -1.13
CA PHE A 191 -5.27 -5.30 -0.52
C PHE A 191 -5.21 -4.15 -1.53
N PHE A 192 -4.42 -4.24 -2.60
CA PHE A 192 -4.30 -3.17 -3.60
C PHE A 192 -5.34 -3.29 -4.72
N GLU A 193 -5.79 -4.50 -5.04
CA GLU A 193 -6.94 -4.73 -5.93
C GLU A 193 -8.27 -4.58 -5.18
N PHE A 194 -8.42 -3.47 -4.45
CA PHE A 194 -9.64 -3.14 -3.72
C PHE A 194 -10.74 -2.76 -4.74
N LYS A 195 -11.34 -3.78 -5.38
CA LYS A 195 -12.69 -3.62 -5.93
C LYS A 195 -13.57 -3.17 -4.77
N ALA A 196 -14.31 -2.08 -4.97
CA ALA A 196 -15.24 -1.59 -3.95
C ALA A 196 -16.00 -2.78 -3.38
N ILE A 197 -15.86 -2.99 -2.05
CA ILE A 197 -16.42 -4.17 -1.38
C ILE A 197 -17.88 -4.22 -1.76
N LYS A 198 -18.25 -5.25 -2.54
CA LYS A 198 -19.63 -5.41 -2.98
C LYS A 198 -20.43 -5.79 -1.75
N LYS A 199 -21.15 -4.82 -1.21
CA LYS A 199 -22.05 -5.04 -0.06
C LYS A 199 -22.97 -6.20 -0.37
N VAL A 200 -23.05 -7.13 0.57
CA VAL A 200 -23.89 -8.31 0.42
C VAL A 200 -25.34 -7.90 0.61
N ASP A 201 -26.17 -8.25 -0.36
CA ASP A 201 -27.61 -8.06 -0.26
C ASP A 201 -28.22 -9.23 0.53
N TRP A 202 -28.21 -9.09 1.86
CA TRP A 202 -28.78 -10.05 2.79
C TRP A 202 -30.29 -10.27 2.63
N SER A 203 -30.99 -9.41 1.88
CA SER A 203 -32.41 -9.63 1.56
C SER A 203 -32.61 -10.82 0.61
N LYS A 204 -31.59 -11.18 -0.17
CA LYS A 204 -31.57 -12.31 -1.10
C LYS A 204 -31.08 -13.60 -0.47
N LEU A 205 -30.75 -13.59 0.82
CA LEU A 205 -30.44 -14.84 1.52
C LEU A 205 -31.72 -15.68 1.55
N LYS A 206 -31.59 -16.97 1.20
CA LYS A 206 -32.70 -17.91 1.11
C LYS A 206 -33.59 -17.92 2.35
N ASP A 207 -34.84 -18.35 2.16
CA ASP A 207 -35.78 -18.63 3.24
C ASP A 207 -35.14 -19.50 4.32
N ASN A 208 -35.48 -19.24 5.59
CA ASN A 208 -34.73 -19.71 6.76
C ASN A 208 -33.32 -19.09 6.85
N LYS A 209 -33.30 -17.75 6.84
CA LYS A 209 -32.10 -16.91 6.84
C LYS A 209 -31.08 -17.26 7.94
N GLY A 210 -31.55 -17.69 9.12
CA GLY A 210 -30.69 -18.13 10.22
C GLY A 210 -29.83 -19.32 9.84
N ASP A 211 -30.45 -20.43 9.43
CA ASP A 211 -29.76 -21.66 9.03
C ASP A 211 -28.83 -21.43 7.82
N TYR A 212 -29.25 -20.64 6.84
CA TYR A 212 -28.39 -20.36 5.68
C TYR A 212 -27.20 -19.47 6.04
N PHE A 213 -27.37 -18.53 6.97
CA PHE A 213 -26.27 -17.73 7.51
C PHE A 213 -25.27 -18.58 8.30
N GLU A 214 -25.76 -19.53 9.09
CA GLU A 214 -24.92 -20.51 9.80
C GLU A 214 -24.13 -21.38 8.82
N LYS A 215 -24.77 -21.97 7.80
CA LYS A 215 -24.09 -22.76 6.76
C LYS A 215 -23.06 -21.96 5.97
N LEU A 216 -23.35 -20.69 5.69
CA LEU A 216 -22.40 -19.80 5.04
C LEU A 216 -21.17 -19.59 5.94
N THR A 217 -21.39 -19.43 7.24
CA THR A 217 -20.32 -19.29 8.23
C THR A 217 -19.51 -20.59 8.39
N GLU A 218 -20.18 -21.75 8.37
CA GLU A 218 -19.55 -23.08 8.35
C GLU A 218 -18.61 -23.25 7.15
N THR A 219 -18.94 -22.62 6.02
CA THR A 219 -18.11 -22.64 4.81
C THR A 219 -16.93 -21.66 4.90
N LEU A 220 -17.10 -20.55 5.63
CA LEU A 220 -16.08 -19.50 5.77
C LEU A 220 -15.04 -19.81 6.85
N LEU A 221 -15.44 -20.40 7.98
CA LEU A 221 -14.54 -20.68 9.10
C LEU A 221 -13.33 -21.55 8.71
N PRO A 222 -13.48 -22.64 7.93
CA PRO A 222 -12.34 -23.46 7.49
C PRO A 222 -11.34 -22.72 6.59
N LEU A 223 -11.75 -21.60 6.01
CA LEU A 223 -10.89 -20.78 5.13
C LEU A 223 -10.03 -19.78 5.91
N GLU A 224 -10.20 -19.69 7.24
CA GLU A 224 -9.32 -18.91 8.10
C GLU A 224 -8.04 -19.72 8.43
N PRO A 225 -6.84 -19.18 8.15
CA PRO A 225 -5.60 -19.96 8.11
C PRO A 225 -5.19 -20.58 9.45
N ASN A 226 -5.67 -20.01 10.57
CA ASN A 226 -5.28 -20.41 11.91
C ASN A 226 -6.37 -21.23 12.63
N LEU A 227 -7.52 -21.47 11.99
CA LEU A 227 -8.60 -22.24 12.60
C LEU A 227 -8.48 -23.72 12.26
N THR A 228 -8.71 -24.54 13.28
CA THR A 228 -8.65 -26.00 13.25
C THR A 228 -9.77 -26.56 14.12
N ASP A 229 -10.04 -27.86 13.99
CA ASP A 229 -11.03 -28.59 14.81
C ASP A 229 -12.41 -27.88 14.92
N ILE A 230 -12.94 -27.44 13.76
CA ILE A 230 -14.24 -26.79 13.67
C ILE A 230 -15.33 -27.84 13.85
N LYS A 231 -16.07 -27.75 14.95
CA LYS A 231 -17.15 -28.68 15.31
C LYS A 231 -18.47 -27.93 15.38
N SER A 232 -19.42 -28.27 14.52
CA SER A 232 -20.81 -27.84 14.69
C SER A 232 -21.42 -28.53 15.91
N ILE A 233 -22.18 -27.77 16.70
CA ILE A 233 -22.77 -28.24 17.97
C ILE A 233 -24.29 -28.45 17.82
N GLY A 234 -24.87 -28.17 16.65
CA GLY A 234 -26.31 -28.18 16.39
C GLY A 234 -26.81 -29.29 15.45
N LYS A 235 -27.52 -30.28 16.02
CA LYS A 235 -28.86 -30.82 15.60
C LYS A 235 -29.20 -32.11 16.38
N THR A 236 -29.51 -31.99 17.67
CA THR A 236 -30.12 -33.07 18.47
C THR A 236 -31.27 -32.53 19.30
N ASN A 237 -32.49 -32.46 18.72
CA ASN A 237 -33.83 -32.37 19.34
C ASN A 237 -34.06 -31.53 20.62
N ALA A 238 -33.15 -30.66 21.02
CA ALA A 238 -33.24 -29.79 22.19
C ALA A 238 -33.17 -28.34 21.72
N SER A 239 -33.99 -27.47 22.32
CA SER A 239 -34.11 -26.04 21.97
C SER A 239 -32.73 -25.40 21.83
N ASP A 240 -32.44 -24.81 20.67
CA ASP A 240 -31.16 -24.17 20.35
C ASP A 240 -30.78 -23.17 21.44
N ARG A 241 -29.80 -23.55 22.27
CA ARG A 241 -29.23 -22.69 23.32
C ARG A 241 -28.24 -21.67 22.75
N GLY A 242 -28.42 -21.29 21.48
CA GLY A 242 -27.66 -20.29 20.71
C GLY A 242 -26.17 -20.61 20.52
N ARG A 243 -25.83 -21.85 20.16
CA ARG A 243 -24.44 -22.30 20.00
C ARG A 243 -24.34 -22.99 18.65
N ASP A 244 -23.40 -22.54 17.83
CA ASP A 244 -23.34 -23.02 16.46
C ASP A 244 -22.04 -23.80 16.24
N PHE A 245 -20.89 -23.27 16.70
CA PHE A 245 -19.60 -23.97 16.58
C PHE A 245 -18.70 -23.88 17.82
N LEU A 246 -17.86 -24.90 17.99
CA LEU A 246 -16.61 -24.82 18.76
C LEU A 246 -15.47 -24.91 17.77
N VAL A 247 -14.50 -23.99 17.87
CA VAL A 247 -13.34 -23.95 16.98
C VAL A 247 -12.06 -23.79 17.78
N VAL A 248 -10.96 -24.35 17.29
CA VAL A 248 -9.63 -24.21 17.89
C VAL A 248 -8.77 -23.33 17.01
N GLU A 249 -8.29 -22.22 17.54
CA GLU A 249 -7.34 -21.34 16.87
C GLU A 249 -5.92 -21.65 17.33
N LYS A 250 -5.02 -21.92 16.39
CA LYS A 250 -3.59 -22.06 16.64
C LYS A 250 -2.93 -20.70 16.53
N SER A 251 -2.14 -20.34 17.54
CA SER A 251 -1.38 -19.10 17.57
C SER A 251 -0.01 -19.35 18.20
N PHE A 252 0.83 -18.31 18.21
CA PHE A 252 2.15 -18.32 18.82
C PHE A 252 2.24 -17.20 19.84
N ASP A 253 2.85 -17.46 20.99
CA ASP A 253 3.14 -16.42 21.98
C ASP A 253 4.26 -15.49 21.51
N THR A 254 4.57 -14.46 22.31
CA THR A 254 5.64 -13.49 22.01
C THR A 254 7.02 -14.15 21.83
N PHE A 255 7.21 -15.38 22.31
CA PHE A 255 8.44 -16.15 22.23
C PHE A 255 8.39 -17.22 21.12
N GLY A 256 7.31 -17.28 20.34
CA GLY A 256 7.12 -18.25 19.27
C GLY A 256 6.66 -19.63 19.76
N ASN A 257 6.24 -19.79 21.02
CA ASN A 257 5.68 -21.05 21.49
C ASN A 257 4.26 -21.20 20.96
N PRO A 258 3.90 -22.36 20.39
CA PRO A 258 2.54 -22.60 19.94
C PRO A 258 1.60 -22.69 21.14
N PHE A 259 0.44 -22.05 21.02
CA PHE A 259 -0.68 -22.24 21.94
C PHE A 259 -1.99 -22.32 21.16
N GLU A 260 -2.98 -22.94 21.77
CA GLU A 260 -4.31 -23.13 21.19
C GLU A 260 -5.33 -22.35 22.00
N LYS A 261 -6.28 -21.71 21.30
CA LYS A 261 -7.45 -21.04 21.90
C LYS A 261 -8.72 -21.71 21.42
N LYS A 262 -9.53 -22.16 22.36
CA LYS A 262 -10.85 -22.71 22.09
C LYS A 262 -11.89 -21.59 22.09
N TRP A 263 -12.56 -21.40 20.96
CA TRP A 263 -13.59 -20.38 20.79
C TRP A 263 -14.98 -21.00 20.73
N LEU A 264 -15.90 -20.46 21.53
CA LEU A 264 -17.34 -20.70 21.38
C LEU A 264 -17.89 -19.69 20.36
N VAL A 265 -18.28 -20.17 19.19
CA VAL A 265 -18.78 -19.34 18.10
C VAL A 265 -20.30 -19.35 18.07
N GLN A 266 -20.89 -18.15 18.08
CA GLN A 266 -22.32 -17.95 17.89
C GLN A 266 -22.55 -17.09 16.64
N CYS A 267 -23.32 -17.62 15.70
CA CYS A 267 -23.84 -17.00 14.52
C CYS A 267 -25.22 -16.41 14.81
N LYS A 268 -25.44 -15.16 14.41
CA LYS A 268 -26.73 -14.50 14.57
C LYS A 268 -27.09 -13.73 13.33
N PHE A 269 -28.05 -14.26 12.58
CA PHE A 269 -28.74 -13.49 11.56
C PHE A 269 -29.80 -12.58 12.21
N SER A 270 -29.84 -11.31 11.80
CA SER A 270 -30.86 -10.36 12.22
C SER A 270 -31.05 -9.24 11.19
N GLU A 271 -32.30 -8.84 11.01
CA GLU A 271 -32.65 -7.66 10.20
C GLU A 271 -32.43 -6.35 10.97
N LYS A 272 -32.27 -6.43 12.30
CA LYS A 272 -31.96 -5.31 13.20
C LYS A 272 -30.57 -5.47 13.83
N SER A 273 -30.03 -4.40 14.40
CA SER A 273 -28.78 -4.47 15.16
C SER A 273 -28.87 -5.49 16.31
N ILE A 274 -27.76 -6.18 16.57
CA ILE A 274 -27.67 -7.17 17.63
C ILE A 274 -27.49 -6.46 18.96
N SER A 275 -28.29 -6.83 19.96
CA SER A 275 -28.26 -6.26 21.30
C SER A 275 -27.99 -7.33 22.36
N PRO A 276 -27.65 -6.97 23.61
CA PRO A 276 -27.40 -7.96 24.66
C PRO A 276 -28.59 -8.91 24.88
N LYS A 277 -29.82 -8.40 24.70
CA LYS A 277 -31.06 -9.19 24.80
C LYS A 277 -31.17 -10.29 23.73
N THR A 278 -30.52 -10.11 22.59
CA THR A 278 -30.58 -11.07 21.47
C THR A 278 -29.54 -12.18 21.56
N ILE A 279 -28.57 -12.04 22.45
CA ILE A 279 -27.54 -13.05 22.76
C ILE A 279 -27.38 -13.22 24.29
N PRO A 280 -28.45 -13.63 24.99
CA PRO A 280 -28.41 -13.76 26.45
C PRO A 280 -27.37 -14.80 26.89
N ASP A 281 -26.82 -14.61 28.09
CA ASP A 281 -26.00 -15.60 28.80
C ASP A 281 -24.78 -16.14 28.02
N TRP A 282 -24.24 -15.39 27.06
CA TRP A 282 -23.08 -15.83 26.29
C TRP A 282 -21.84 -16.07 27.18
N VAL A 283 -21.70 -15.30 28.27
CA VAL A 283 -20.65 -15.48 29.30
C VAL A 283 -20.76 -16.85 29.95
N ASN A 284 -21.93 -17.19 30.51
CA ASN A 284 -22.14 -18.48 31.17
C ASN A 284 -21.91 -19.64 30.20
N ARG A 285 -22.36 -19.50 28.95
CA ARG A 285 -22.15 -20.50 27.89
C ARG A 285 -20.66 -20.68 27.57
N THR A 286 -19.87 -19.60 27.53
CA THR A 286 -18.42 -19.69 27.31
C THR A 286 -17.76 -20.51 28.43
N VAL A 287 -18.18 -20.29 29.67
CA VAL A 287 -17.70 -21.05 30.85
C VAL A 287 -18.15 -22.52 30.80
N GLU A 288 -19.43 -22.80 30.51
CA GLU A 288 -19.98 -24.16 30.40
C GLU A 288 -19.19 -25.03 29.41
N HIS A 289 -18.73 -24.42 28.31
CA HIS A 289 -17.99 -25.12 27.25
C HIS A 289 -16.48 -25.15 27.48
N GLN A 290 -16.02 -24.58 28.60
CA GLN A 290 -14.60 -24.41 28.91
C GLN A 290 -13.86 -23.78 27.71
N ALA A 291 -14.47 -22.76 27.10
CA ALA A 291 -13.88 -22.04 25.99
C ALA A 291 -13.00 -20.90 26.53
N ASP A 292 -11.89 -20.65 25.85
CA ASP A 292 -10.96 -19.55 26.12
C ASP A 292 -11.48 -18.22 25.57
N GLY A 293 -12.50 -18.25 24.71
CA GLY A 293 -13.10 -17.06 24.15
C GLY A 293 -14.49 -17.26 23.56
N TYR A 294 -15.17 -16.14 23.39
CA TYR A 294 -16.47 -16.05 22.73
C TYR A 294 -16.37 -15.30 21.41
N TRP A 295 -16.95 -15.84 20.35
CA TRP A 295 -16.93 -15.23 19.03
C TRP A 295 -18.34 -15.04 18.48
N LEU A 296 -18.77 -13.78 18.34
CA LEU A 296 -20.03 -13.44 17.72
C LEU A 296 -19.86 -13.15 16.22
N ILE A 297 -20.62 -13.82 15.38
CA ILE A 297 -20.66 -13.60 13.93
C ILE A 297 -22.07 -13.16 13.55
N THR A 298 -22.21 -12.01 12.89
CA THR A 298 -23.51 -11.41 12.56
C THR A 298 -23.48 -10.69 11.20
N ASN A 299 -24.62 -10.71 10.51
CA ASN A 299 -24.82 -9.98 9.24
C ASN A 299 -25.12 -8.48 9.44
N ASN A 300 -25.21 -8.03 10.69
CA ASN A 300 -25.62 -6.68 11.06
C ASN A 300 -24.75 -6.10 12.17
N ASP A 301 -24.87 -4.80 12.40
CA ASP A 301 -24.09 -4.07 13.39
C ASP A 301 -24.54 -4.40 14.82
N LEU A 302 -23.64 -4.21 15.79
CA LEU A 302 -23.97 -4.33 17.21
C LEU A 302 -24.50 -3.01 17.74
N THR A 303 -25.39 -3.06 18.72
CA THR A 303 -25.72 -1.87 19.52
C THR A 303 -24.49 -1.44 20.35
N PRO A 304 -24.30 -0.13 20.63
CA PRO A 304 -23.19 0.36 21.45
C PRO A 304 -23.01 -0.43 22.75
N ASP A 305 -24.10 -0.66 23.50
CA ASP A 305 -24.08 -1.43 24.75
C ASP A 305 -23.47 -2.83 24.61
N LEU A 306 -23.75 -3.53 23.51
CA LEU A 306 -23.21 -4.87 23.28
C LEU A 306 -21.76 -4.81 22.83
N PHE A 307 -21.42 -3.83 22.00
CA PHE A 307 -20.05 -3.60 21.58
C PHE A 307 -19.14 -3.31 22.78
N ASP A 308 -19.57 -2.41 23.65
CA ASP A 308 -18.86 -2.07 24.88
C ASP A 308 -18.77 -3.29 25.82
N GLN A 309 -19.87 -4.02 26.00
CA GLN A 309 -19.87 -5.25 26.79
C GLN A 309 -18.84 -6.28 26.27
N LEU A 310 -18.81 -6.53 24.96
CA LEU A 310 -17.86 -7.48 24.38
C LEU A 310 -16.41 -6.98 24.51
N ASN A 311 -16.15 -5.68 24.41
CA ASN A 311 -14.80 -5.12 24.55
C ASN A 311 -14.32 -5.00 26.00
N ASP A 312 -15.22 -4.86 26.96
CA ASP A 312 -14.86 -4.66 28.37
C ASP A 312 -14.70 -5.96 29.14
N VAL A 313 -15.38 -7.04 28.73
CA VAL A 313 -15.22 -8.35 29.37
C VAL A 313 -13.77 -8.85 29.34
N PRO A 314 -13.02 -8.80 28.22
CA PRO A 314 -11.60 -9.18 28.19
C PRO A 314 -10.69 -8.32 29.07
N LYS A 315 -11.09 -7.07 29.37
CA LYS A 315 -10.32 -6.16 30.23
C LYS A 315 -10.57 -6.42 31.72
N ASN A 316 -11.67 -7.11 32.04
CA ASN A 316 -12.07 -7.37 33.41
C ASN A 316 -11.30 -8.57 33.98
N LYS A 317 -10.50 -8.35 35.02
CA LYS A 317 -9.66 -9.39 35.66
C LYS A 317 -10.43 -10.60 36.20
N HIS A 318 -11.74 -10.48 36.41
CA HIS A 318 -12.59 -11.58 36.86
C HIS A 318 -12.98 -12.54 35.73
N TYR A 319 -12.97 -12.08 34.48
CA TYR A 319 -13.20 -12.90 33.30
C TYR A 319 -11.87 -13.23 32.64
N LYS A 320 -11.63 -14.51 32.36
CA LYS A 320 -10.37 -14.99 31.76
C LYS A 320 -10.50 -15.33 30.27
N PHE A 321 -11.64 -15.04 29.67
CA PHE A 321 -11.90 -15.38 28.28
C PHE A 321 -11.95 -14.14 27.40
N GLU A 322 -11.49 -14.29 26.16
CA GLU A 322 -11.45 -13.24 25.16
C GLU A 322 -12.78 -13.12 24.40
N THR A 323 -12.94 -12.04 23.65
CA THR A 323 -14.07 -11.86 22.74
C THR A 323 -13.58 -11.53 21.34
N ARG A 324 -14.34 -11.98 20.33
CA ARG A 324 -14.12 -11.68 18.92
C ARG A 324 -15.45 -11.39 18.25
N MET A 325 -15.45 -10.51 17.26
CA MET A 325 -16.67 -10.18 16.51
C MET A 325 -16.42 -10.10 15.01
N TRP A 326 -17.31 -10.72 14.23
CA TRP A 326 -17.50 -10.43 12.82
C TRP A 326 -18.83 -9.70 12.67
N GLN A 327 -18.74 -8.40 12.38
CA GLN A 327 -19.89 -7.57 12.06
C GLN A 327 -20.09 -7.52 10.54
N ARG A 328 -21.14 -6.82 10.10
CA ARG A 328 -21.49 -6.69 8.68
C ARG A 328 -20.30 -6.36 7.78
N ASN A 329 -19.53 -5.33 8.14
CA ASN A 329 -18.38 -4.90 7.35
C ASN A 329 -17.29 -5.99 7.27
N THR A 330 -17.02 -6.68 8.37
CA THR A 330 -16.06 -7.80 8.38
C THR A 330 -16.52 -8.91 7.46
N PHE A 331 -17.83 -9.22 7.48
CA PHE A 331 -18.41 -10.28 6.67
C PHE A 331 -18.38 -9.92 5.17
N ASP A 332 -18.72 -8.68 4.83
CA ASP A 332 -18.66 -8.17 3.46
C ASP A 332 -17.22 -8.26 2.90
N ILE A 333 -16.21 -7.92 3.70
CA ILE A 333 -14.79 -8.08 3.32
C ILE A 333 -14.44 -9.56 3.12
N LYS A 334 -14.77 -10.41 4.09
CA LYS A 334 -14.44 -11.84 4.07
C LYS A 334 -15.06 -12.57 2.87
N LEU A 335 -16.25 -12.14 2.44
CA LEU A 335 -16.92 -12.63 1.25
C LEU A 335 -16.32 -12.06 -0.04
N ALA A 336 -15.96 -10.77 -0.06
CA ALA A 336 -15.35 -10.14 -1.23
C ALA A 336 -13.96 -10.73 -1.55
N THR A 337 -13.19 -11.11 -0.53
CA THR A 337 -11.88 -11.75 -0.69
C THR A 337 -11.95 -13.25 -1.00
N ARG A 338 -13.15 -13.85 -0.95
CA ARG A 338 -13.39 -15.28 -1.15
C ARG A 338 -14.54 -15.55 -2.12
N PRO A 339 -14.40 -15.14 -3.40
CA PRO A 339 -15.45 -15.29 -4.40
C PRO A 339 -15.86 -16.75 -4.62
N GLU A 340 -15.00 -17.72 -4.32
CA GLU A 340 -15.29 -19.16 -4.37
C GLU A 340 -16.42 -19.59 -3.42
N VAL A 341 -16.66 -18.83 -2.34
CA VAL A 341 -17.78 -19.07 -1.42
C VAL A 341 -19.11 -18.63 -2.04
N PHE A 342 -19.07 -17.69 -3.00
CA PHE A 342 -20.22 -17.34 -3.84
C PHE A 342 -20.41 -18.35 -4.95
N VAL A 343 -20.85 -19.56 -4.61
CA VAL A 343 -21.54 -20.40 -5.59
C VAL A 343 -22.95 -19.83 -5.73
N THR A 344 -23.17 -19.00 -6.76
CA THR A 344 -24.48 -18.40 -7.06
C THR A 344 -25.55 -19.50 -7.09
N GLY A 345 -26.57 -19.34 -6.25
CA GLY A 345 -27.67 -20.31 -6.09
C GLY A 345 -27.55 -21.27 -4.90
N LEU A 346 -26.43 -21.30 -4.16
CA LEU A 346 -26.32 -22.18 -2.97
C LEU A 346 -26.96 -21.56 -1.73
N TYR A 347 -26.61 -20.31 -1.40
CA TYR A 347 -27.09 -19.59 -0.21
C TYR A 347 -28.02 -18.40 -0.52
N PHE A 348 -27.87 -17.80 -1.70
CA PHE A 348 -28.62 -16.62 -2.14
C PHE A 348 -29.46 -16.96 -3.38
N ASP A 349 -30.64 -16.35 -3.47
CA ASP A 349 -31.57 -16.45 -4.61
C ASP A 349 -31.21 -15.53 -5.78
#